data_AF-A0A9D9CW29-F1
#
_entry.id   AF-A0A9D9CW29-F1
#
_cell.length_a   1.000
_cell.length_b   1.000
_cell.length_c   1.000
_cell.angle_alpha   90.00
_cell.angle_beta   90.00
_cell.angle_gamma   90.00
#
_symmetry.space_group_name_H-M   'P 1'
#
loop_
_entity.id
_entity.type
_entity.pdbx_description
1 polymer ?
#
loop_
_entity_poly.entity_id
_entity_poly.type
_entity_poly.pdbx_seq_one_letter_code
_entity_poly.pdbx_strand_id
1 'polypeptide(L)'
;RSSDNGETWSDPVLVEPRHTKRHQVIAGPIILSDGTLVQCCDAEAGGSGGTSVHISKDKGLSWADPWDGKASAFSAGGTGSSIAGIHAGIVQLKDGSLMALGRGDNIGGKMPMSISTDLGKSWKYSASPFPGIGSGQRHVLMRLQEGPIMLASFGSKGLFVCVSDDEGKNWSSQKLMTDGVTRTLNGGAHTGNFTMGPDQAEPKGYFAATQTPDGTIHLISSRLHYRFNLAWIRQ
;
A
#
# COMPACT_ATOMS: atom_id res chain seq x y z
N ARG A 1 -12.20 18.14 7.55
CA ARG A 1 -12.92 17.74 6.31
C ARG A 1 -12.99 18.94 5.39
N SER A 2 -13.00 18.76 4.07
CA SER A 2 -13.18 19.85 3.11
C SER A 2 -14.40 19.56 2.23
N SER A 3 -15.12 20.61 1.84
CA SER A 3 -16.28 20.56 0.92
C SER A 3 -16.07 21.44 -0.33
N ASP A 4 -14.86 21.94 -0.53
CA ASP A 4 -14.48 22.91 -1.57
C ASP A 4 -13.18 22.49 -2.27
N ASN A 5 -12.99 21.19 -2.46
CA ASN A 5 -11.82 20.60 -3.13
C ASN A 5 -10.47 20.93 -2.44
N GLY A 6 -10.48 21.09 -1.12
CA GLY A 6 -9.28 21.24 -0.29
C GLY A 6 -8.84 22.69 -0.06
N GLU A 7 -9.63 23.68 -0.50
CA GLU A 7 -9.35 25.10 -0.26
C GLU A 7 -9.49 25.45 1.22
N THR A 8 -10.57 25.00 1.88
CA THR A 8 -10.77 25.16 3.32
C THR A 8 -11.03 23.83 4.02
N TRP A 9 -10.73 23.81 5.32
CA TRP A 9 -10.85 22.62 6.16
C TRP A 9 -11.60 22.95 7.45
N SER A 10 -12.52 22.07 7.82
CA SER A 10 -13.12 22.08 9.16
C SER A 10 -12.06 21.86 10.23
N ASP A 11 -12.39 22.25 11.46
CA ASP A 11 -11.61 21.89 12.65
C ASP A 11 -11.35 20.37 12.73
N PRO A 12 -10.20 19.98 13.29
CA PRO A 12 -9.87 18.58 13.49
C PRO A 12 -10.83 17.93 14.49
N VAL A 13 -11.29 16.72 14.16
CA VAL A 13 -12.10 15.88 15.05
C VAL A 13 -11.26 14.67 15.42
N LEU A 14 -11.16 14.37 16.72
CA LEU A 14 -10.49 13.17 17.18
C LEU A 14 -11.29 11.94 16.76
N VAL A 15 -10.66 11.08 15.96
CA VAL A 15 -11.25 9.79 15.55
C VAL A 15 -11.22 8.79 16.72
N GLU A 16 -10.19 8.84 17.55
CA GLU A 16 -10.10 8.11 18.81
C GLU A 16 -9.41 9.00 19.84
N PRO A 17 -10.07 9.32 20.98
CA PRO A 17 -9.54 10.28 21.95
C PRO A 17 -8.36 9.75 22.77
N ARG A 18 -8.09 8.43 22.73
CA ARG A 18 -7.02 7.81 23.51
C ARG A 18 -5.78 7.58 22.66
N HIS A 19 -4.63 8.05 23.16
CA HIS A 19 -3.33 7.63 22.64
C HIS A 19 -3.11 6.14 22.95
N THR A 20 -3.10 5.32 21.91
CA THR A 20 -2.83 3.88 22.00
C THR A 20 -2.14 3.41 20.72
N LYS A 21 -1.72 2.15 20.71
CA LYS A 21 -1.17 1.48 19.53
C LYS A 21 -2.22 1.38 18.42
N ARG A 22 -1.80 0.91 17.24
CA ARG A 22 -2.69 0.64 16.09
C ARG A 22 -3.29 1.87 15.41
N HIS A 23 -2.85 3.09 15.77
CA HIS A 23 -3.35 4.37 15.22
C HIS A 23 -2.30 5.15 14.42
N GLN A 24 -1.14 4.56 14.13
CA GLN A 24 -0.12 5.21 13.32
C GLN A 24 -0.53 5.17 11.84
N VAL A 25 -1.14 6.26 11.36
CA VAL A 25 -1.72 6.35 10.01
C VAL A 25 -0.69 6.08 8.91
N ILE A 26 -1.07 5.22 7.96
CA ILE A 26 -0.32 4.92 6.74
C ILE A 26 -1.04 5.59 5.55
N ALA A 27 -0.30 6.03 4.53
CA ALA A 27 -0.90 6.57 3.33
C ALA A 27 -1.69 5.50 2.54
N GLY A 28 -2.73 5.93 1.82
CA GLY A 28 -3.53 5.08 0.93
C GLY A 28 -4.86 4.60 1.52
N PRO A 29 -5.70 5.48 2.09
CA PRO A 29 -7.08 5.10 2.38
C PRO A 29 -7.80 4.71 1.08
N ILE A 30 -8.74 3.77 1.20
CA ILE A 30 -9.60 3.36 0.08
C ILE A 30 -11.07 3.57 0.44
N ILE A 31 -11.87 3.76 -0.60
CA ILE A 31 -13.33 3.73 -0.51
C ILE A 31 -13.78 2.46 -1.20
N LEU A 32 -14.50 1.61 -0.47
CA LEU A 32 -15.06 0.38 -1.01
C LEU A 32 -16.25 0.70 -1.92
N SER A 33 -16.66 -0.27 -2.73
CA SER A 33 -17.79 -0.16 -3.66
C SER A 33 -19.12 0.21 -2.99
N ASP A 34 -19.30 -0.10 -1.70
CA ASP A 34 -20.48 0.25 -0.89
C ASP A 34 -20.38 1.62 -0.20
N GLY A 35 -19.28 2.36 -0.42
CA GLY A 35 -19.01 3.66 0.20
C GLY A 35 -18.32 3.60 1.56
N THR A 36 -18.02 2.39 2.08
CA THR A 36 -17.23 2.23 3.31
C THR A 36 -15.82 2.80 3.13
N LEU A 37 -15.37 3.60 4.08
CA LEU A 37 -13.99 4.10 4.15
C LEU A 37 -13.13 3.11 4.91
N VAL A 38 -11.92 2.84 4.41
CA VAL A 38 -10.92 2.02 5.08
C VAL A 38 -9.60 2.78 5.15
N GLN A 39 -9.06 2.92 6.36
CA GLN A 39 -7.78 3.58 6.64
C GLN A 39 -6.85 2.59 7.35
N CYS A 40 -5.71 2.29 6.73
CA CYS A 40 -4.68 1.45 7.35
C CYS A 40 -3.83 2.23 8.35
N CYS A 41 -3.46 1.59 9.46
CA CYS A 41 -2.52 2.12 10.45
C CYS A 41 -1.52 1.05 10.87
N ASP A 42 -0.27 1.40 11.18
CA ASP A 42 0.66 0.42 11.74
C ASP A 42 0.14 -0.04 13.11
N ALA A 43 0.04 -1.36 13.29
CA ALA A 43 -0.49 -1.95 14.52
C ALA A 43 0.47 -1.73 15.71
N GLU A 44 1.77 -1.65 15.41
CA GLU A 44 2.86 -1.53 16.35
C GLU A 44 3.84 -0.45 15.88
N ALA A 45 4.57 0.16 16.82
CA ALA A 45 5.56 1.21 16.49
C ALA A 45 6.87 0.65 15.89
N GLY A 46 7.06 -0.67 15.93
CA GLY A 46 8.26 -1.34 15.46
C GLY A 46 8.32 -1.51 13.94
N GLY A 47 9.40 -2.12 13.46
CA GLY A 47 9.56 -2.49 12.05
C GLY A 47 8.73 -3.71 11.59
N SER A 48 7.88 -4.24 12.48
CA SER A 48 7.07 -5.44 12.34
C SER A 48 5.89 -5.38 13.31
N GLY A 49 4.92 -6.30 13.18
CA GLY A 49 3.75 -6.38 14.06
C GLY A 49 2.41 -6.15 13.35
N GLY A 50 2.45 -5.98 12.04
CA GLY A 50 1.27 -5.88 11.19
C GLY A 50 0.64 -4.49 11.07
N THR A 51 -0.42 -4.44 10.29
CA THR A 51 -1.23 -3.25 10.03
C THR A 51 -2.67 -3.48 10.51
N SER A 52 -3.22 -2.53 11.24
CA SER A 52 -4.65 -2.44 11.58
C SER A 52 -5.44 -1.78 10.46
N VAL A 53 -6.75 -2.01 10.45
CA VAL A 53 -7.68 -1.31 9.54
C VAL A 53 -8.71 -0.56 10.37
N HIS A 54 -8.88 0.72 10.09
CA HIS A 54 -9.92 1.57 10.67
C HIS A 54 -11.02 1.73 9.64
N ILE A 55 -12.24 1.35 10.00
CA ILE A 55 -13.36 1.26 9.08
C ILE A 55 -14.44 2.26 9.48
N SER A 56 -14.93 3.03 8.51
CA SER A 56 -16.07 3.91 8.69
C SER A 56 -17.16 3.62 7.67
N LYS A 57 -18.37 3.35 8.16
CA LYS A 57 -19.57 3.09 7.33
C LYS A 57 -20.51 4.30 7.24
N ASP A 58 -20.16 5.39 7.92
CA ASP A 58 -20.99 6.58 8.10
C ASP A 58 -20.28 7.84 7.58
N LYS A 59 -19.53 7.69 6.49
CA LYS A 59 -18.80 8.78 5.81
C LYS A 59 -17.79 9.49 6.73
N GLY A 60 -17.13 8.72 7.60
CA GLY A 60 -16.06 9.19 8.47
C GLY A 60 -16.53 9.85 9.76
N LEU A 61 -17.80 9.66 10.18
CA LEU A 61 -18.31 10.17 11.46
C LEU A 61 -17.83 9.31 12.64
N SER A 62 -17.83 7.99 12.48
CA SER A 62 -17.26 7.04 13.43
C SER A 62 -16.35 6.05 12.72
N TRP A 63 -15.39 5.50 13.47
CA TRP A 63 -14.41 4.54 12.98
C TRP A 63 -14.30 3.37 13.95
N ALA A 64 -14.06 2.17 13.42
CA ALA A 64 -13.83 0.98 14.21
C ALA A 64 -12.65 0.16 13.66
N ASP A 65 -11.80 -0.32 14.56
CA ASP A 65 -10.81 -1.36 14.28
C ASP A 65 -11.43 -2.73 14.62
N PRO A 66 -11.60 -3.66 13.66
CA PRO A 66 -12.23 -4.95 13.88
C PRO A 66 -11.35 -5.97 14.61
N TRP A 67 -10.22 -5.52 15.17
CA TRP A 67 -9.28 -6.31 15.95
C TRP A 67 -9.94 -7.08 17.11
N ASP A 68 -9.52 -8.32 17.31
CA ASP A 68 -10.02 -9.21 18.37
C ASP A 68 -9.26 -9.07 19.72
N GLY A 69 -8.34 -8.12 19.81
CA GLY A 69 -7.52 -7.88 20.99
C GLY A 69 -6.28 -8.79 21.11
N LYS A 70 -6.02 -9.67 20.13
CA LYS A 70 -4.89 -10.63 20.19
C LYS A 70 -3.82 -10.31 19.16
N ALA A 71 -2.57 -10.57 19.51
CA ALA A 71 -1.48 -10.51 18.55
C ALA A 71 -1.68 -11.57 17.45
N SER A 72 -1.38 -11.21 16.20
CA SER A 72 -1.43 -12.15 15.08
C SER A 72 -0.08 -12.83 14.88
N ALA A 73 -0.10 -14.15 14.66
CA ALA A 73 1.07 -14.90 14.22
C ALA A 73 1.05 -15.00 12.68
N PHE A 74 1.99 -14.31 12.03
CA PHE A 74 2.04 -14.26 10.57
C PHE A 74 2.77 -15.49 10.01
N SER A 75 2.00 -16.46 9.52
CA SER A 75 2.52 -17.70 8.93
C SER A 75 1.69 -18.14 7.73
N ALA A 76 2.32 -18.85 6.79
CA ALA A 76 1.64 -19.33 5.59
C ALA A 76 0.44 -20.23 5.94
N GLY A 77 -0.74 -19.91 5.41
CA GLY A 77 -1.98 -20.63 5.68
C GLY A 77 -2.64 -20.29 7.02
N GLY A 78 -1.95 -19.53 7.88
CA GLY A 78 -2.50 -19.05 9.14
C GLY A 78 -3.53 -17.94 8.96
N THR A 79 -4.20 -17.61 10.07
CA THR A 79 -5.20 -16.54 10.15
C THR A 79 -4.97 -15.64 11.35
N GLY A 80 -5.33 -14.37 11.26
CA GLY A 80 -5.38 -13.46 12.41
C GLY A 80 -6.19 -12.19 12.11
N SER A 81 -6.17 -11.24 13.02
CA SER A 81 -7.04 -10.04 13.04
C SER A 81 -6.30 -8.76 12.66
N SER A 82 -5.11 -8.88 12.06
CA SER A 82 -4.32 -7.76 11.53
C SER A 82 -3.70 -8.16 10.20
N ILE A 83 -3.49 -7.20 9.31
CA ILE A 83 -2.75 -7.45 8.06
C ILE A 83 -1.31 -7.80 8.43
N ALA A 84 -0.75 -8.83 7.79
CA ALA A 84 0.65 -9.18 7.96
C ALA A 84 1.57 -8.12 7.33
N GLY A 85 2.54 -7.64 8.12
CA GLY A 85 3.45 -6.57 7.74
C GLY A 85 2.90 -5.18 8.03
N ILE A 86 3.82 -4.26 8.33
CA ILE A 86 3.53 -2.84 8.54
C ILE A 86 3.45 -2.10 7.19
N HIS A 87 3.05 -0.83 7.16
CA HIS A 87 2.97 0.01 5.96
C HIS A 87 2.21 -0.65 4.81
N ALA A 88 1.14 -1.37 5.12
CA ALA A 88 0.45 -2.17 4.14
C ALA A 88 -0.31 -1.31 3.11
N GLY A 89 -0.25 -1.73 1.85
CA GLY A 89 -1.18 -1.29 0.81
C GLY A 89 -2.38 -2.23 0.77
N ILE A 90 -3.57 -1.69 0.53
CA ILE A 90 -4.84 -2.44 0.54
C ILE A 90 -5.65 -2.12 -0.72
N VAL A 91 -6.34 -3.13 -1.25
CA VAL A 91 -7.25 -3.00 -2.40
C VAL A 91 -8.48 -3.90 -2.22
N GLN A 92 -9.63 -3.44 -2.69
CA GLN A 92 -10.83 -4.28 -2.78
C GLN A 92 -10.78 -5.13 -4.07
N LEU A 93 -11.00 -6.43 -3.94
CA LEU A 93 -11.17 -7.37 -5.04
C LEU A 93 -12.58 -7.30 -5.64
N LYS A 94 -12.75 -7.80 -6.86
CA LYS A 94 -14.05 -7.77 -7.57
C LYS A 94 -15.17 -8.53 -6.86
N ASP A 95 -14.83 -9.54 -6.06
CA ASP A 95 -15.80 -10.29 -5.24
C ASP A 95 -16.15 -9.59 -3.92
N GLY A 96 -15.59 -8.39 -3.68
CA GLY A 96 -15.79 -7.60 -2.47
C GLY A 96 -14.82 -7.90 -1.34
N SER A 97 -14.00 -8.95 -1.45
CA SER A 97 -12.94 -9.24 -0.47
C SER A 97 -11.83 -8.19 -0.51
N LEU A 98 -10.99 -8.14 0.53
CA LEU A 98 -9.86 -7.23 0.63
C LEU A 98 -8.56 -7.99 0.47
N MET A 99 -7.65 -7.46 -0.34
CA MET A 99 -6.28 -7.93 -0.46
C MET A 99 -5.31 -6.85 0.03
N ALA A 100 -4.33 -7.26 0.82
CA ALA A 100 -3.26 -6.39 1.28
C ALA A 100 -1.88 -7.03 1.12
N LEU A 101 -0.87 -6.18 0.92
CA LEU A 101 0.54 -6.54 0.96
C LEU A 101 1.21 -5.70 2.05
N GLY A 102 2.13 -6.28 2.82
CA GLY A 102 2.78 -5.59 3.95
C GLY A 102 4.31 -5.52 3.83
N ARG A 103 4.93 -4.64 4.60
CA ARG A 103 6.40 -4.54 4.78
C ARG A 103 6.83 -5.30 6.02
N GLY A 104 7.94 -6.05 5.93
CA GLY A 104 8.36 -6.92 7.02
C GLY A 104 7.40 -8.09 7.21
N ASP A 105 7.45 -8.74 8.37
CA ASP A 105 6.64 -9.93 8.70
C ASP A 105 6.61 -10.96 7.56
N ASN A 106 7.75 -11.12 6.88
CA ASN A 106 7.87 -11.87 5.65
C ASN A 106 7.47 -13.33 5.87
N ILE A 107 6.68 -13.87 4.94
CA ILE A 107 6.26 -15.27 4.96
C ILE A 107 7.08 -16.02 3.91
N GLY A 108 7.86 -17.02 4.34
CA GLY A 108 8.76 -17.75 3.44
C GLY A 108 9.80 -16.86 2.76
N GLY A 109 10.24 -15.78 3.42
CA GLY A 109 11.18 -14.79 2.86
C GLY A 109 10.58 -13.85 1.81
N LYS A 110 9.26 -13.91 1.59
CA LYS A 110 8.54 -13.07 0.64
C LYS A 110 7.68 -12.03 1.34
N MET A 111 7.35 -10.98 0.61
CA MET A 111 6.39 -9.97 1.06
C MET A 111 5.06 -10.67 1.41
N PRO A 112 4.52 -10.47 2.63
CA PRO A 112 3.31 -11.16 3.05
C PRO A 112 2.10 -10.61 2.29
N MET A 113 1.19 -11.52 1.92
CA MET A 113 -0.13 -11.21 1.38
C MET A 113 -1.20 -11.62 2.39
N SER A 114 -2.18 -10.74 2.60
CA SER A 114 -3.31 -10.95 3.50
C SER A 114 -4.62 -10.82 2.71
N ILE A 115 -5.53 -11.79 2.84
CA ILE A 115 -6.87 -11.75 2.24
C ILE A 115 -7.92 -11.77 3.35
N SER A 116 -8.89 -10.85 3.29
CA SER A 116 -10.05 -10.83 4.18
C SER A 116 -11.35 -10.88 3.39
N THR A 117 -12.26 -11.76 3.78
CA THR A 117 -13.62 -11.88 3.22
C THR A 117 -14.70 -11.35 4.17
N ASP A 118 -14.30 -10.76 5.30
CA ASP A 118 -15.19 -10.35 6.39
C ASP A 118 -14.94 -8.90 6.85
N LEU A 119 -14.47 -8.07 5.92
CA LEU A 119 -14.19 -6.65 6.12
C LEU A 119 -13.15 -6.41 7.23
N GLY A 120 -12.05 -7.18 7.18
CA GLY A 120 -10.87 -7.00 8.01
C GLY A 120 -10.93 -7.59 9.42
N LYS A 121 -12.02 -8.29 9.79
CA LYS A 121 -12.10 -9.01 11.08
C LYS A 121 -11.10 -10.16 11.14
N SER A 122 -10.94 -10.89 10.04
CA SER A 122 -9.93 -11.91 9.88
C SER A 122 -9.23 -11.82 8.54
N TRP A 123 -7.96 -12.23 8.55
CA TRP A 123 -7.04 -12.21 7.42
C TRP A 123 -6.38 -13.57 7.29
N LYS A 124 -6.44 -14.17 6.11
CA LYS A 124 -5.69 -15.37 5.75
C LYS A 124 -4.37 -14.97 5.11
N TYR A 125 -3.27 -15.56 5.57
CA TYR A 125 -1.92 -15.16 5.16
C TYR A 125 -1.29 -16.12 4.16
N SER A 126 -0.52 -15.57 3.23
CA SER A 126 0.29 -16.33 2.28
C SER A 126 1.54 -15.56 1.86
N ALA A 127 2.52 -16.27 1.30
CA ALA A 127 3.65 -15.63 0.64
C ALA A 127 3.20 -15.09 -0.73
N SER A 128 3.47 -13.81 -1.02
CA SER A 128 3.32 -13.27 -2.36
C SER A 128 4.51 -13.67 -3.26
N PRO A 129 4.48 -13.43 -4.59
CA PRO A 129 5.65 -13.66 -5.44
C PRO A 129 6.76 -12.61 -5.24
N PHE A 130 6.49 -11.52 -4.49
CA PHE A 130 7.37 -10.37 -4.39
C PHE A 130 8.44 -10.51 -3.31
N PRO A 131 9.64 -9.94 -3.51
CA PRO A 131 10.61 -9.83 -2.44
C PRO A 131 10.03 -8.99 -1.29
N GLY A 132 10.37 -9.35 -0.06
CA GLY A 132 10.07 -8.50 1.09
C GLY A 132 10.77 -7.15 0.97
N ILE A 133 10.10 -6.09 1.41
CA ILE A 133 10.69 -4.74 1.51
C ILE A 133 10.97 -4.41 2.98
N GLY A 134 11.84 -3.42 3.23
CA GLY A 134 12.34 -3.11 4.57
C GLY A 134 12.44 -1.62 4.89
N SER A 135 13.32 -1.28 5.84
CA SER A 135 13.48 0.10 6.32
C SER A 135 13.75 1.08 5.17
N GLY A 136 13.04 2.22 5.18
CA GLY A 136 13.11 3.23 4.12
C GLY A 136 12.26 2.93 2.88
N GLN A 137 11.49 1.82 2.86
CA GLN A 137 10.65 1.44 1.72
C GLN A 137 9.17 1.34 2.14
N ARG A 138 8.27 1.90 1.31
CA ARG A 138 6.81 1.67 1.36
C ARG A 138 6.26 1.59 -0.05
N HIS A 139 5.56 0.51 -0.36
CA HIS A 139 4.96 0.25 -1.67
C HIS A 139 3.61 0.95 -1.82
N VAL A 140 3.06 0.92 -3.04
CA VAL A 140 1.66 1.26 -3.35
C VAL A 140 0.98 0.05 -3.96
N LEU A 141 -0.21 -0.28 -3.46
CA LEU A 141 -1.12 -1.26 -4.04
C LEU A 141 -2.45 -0.56 -4.32
N MET A 142 -2.91 -0.54 -5.57
CA MET A 142 -4.17 0.12 -5.92
C MET A 142 -4.83 -0.54 -7.14
N ARG A 143 -6.16 -0.45 -7.23
CA ARG A 143 -6.89 -0.80 -8.44
C ARG A 143 -6.85 0.37 -9.42
N LEU A 144 -6.46 0.09 -10.66
CA LEU A 144 -6.54 1.04 -11.75
C LEU A 144 -7.97 1.12 -12.30
N GLN A 145 -8.33 2.27 -12.87
CA GLN A 145 -9.65 2.53 -13.47
C GLN A 145 -9.97 1.54 -14.60
N GLU A 146 -8.96 1.08 -15.32
CA GLU A 146 -9.07 0.07 -16.37
C GLU A 146 -9.38 -1.34 -15.83
N GLY A 147 -9.27 -1.54 -14.51
CA GLY A 147 -9.58 -2.80 -13.84
C GLY A 147 -8.41 -3.51 -13.14
N PRO A 148 -7.20 -3.58 -13.72
CA PRO A 148 -6.08 -4.31 -13.13
C PRO A 148 -5.64 -3.73 -11.77
N ILE A 149 -5.05 -4.58 -10.93
CA ILE A 149 -4.42 -4.16 -9.68
C ILE A 149 -2.96 -3.84 -9.98
N MET A 150 -2.52 -2.63 -9.67
CA MET A 150 -1.13 -2.20 -9.78
C MET A 150 -0.40 -2.34 -8.45
N LEU A 151 0.83 -2.85 -8.51
CA LEU A 151 1.81 -2.77 -7.43
C LEU A 151 3.02 -1.95 -7.90
N ALA A 152 3.36 -0.91 -7.14
CA ALA A 152 4.66 -0.24 -7.23
C ALA A 152 5.47 -0.53 -5.97
N SER A 153 6.59 -1.23 -6.11
CA SER A 153 7.39 -1.76 -5.00
C SER A 153 8.88 -1.81 -5.36
N PHE A 154 9.70 -2.45 -4.53
CA PHE A 154 11.15 -2.50 -4.70
C PHE A 154 11.63 -3.91 -4.99
N GLY A 155 12.48 -4.05 -6.02
CA GLY A 155 13.21 -5.26 -6.35
C GLY A 155 14.72 -5.06 -6.15
N SER A 156 15.51 -6.02 -6.64
CA SER A 156 16.98 -5.94 -6.57
C SER A 156 17.57 -4.71 -7.26
N LYS A 157 16.88 -4.19 -8.28
CA LYS A 157 17.28 -3.02 -9.09
C LYS A 157 16.57 -1.72 -8.68
N GLY A 158 15.84 -1.71 -7.56
CA GLY A 158 15.08 -0.55 -7.08
C GLY A 158 13.59 -0.60 -7.46
N LEU A 159 12.96 0.58 -7.52
CA LEU A 159 11.53 0.76 -7.78
C LEU A 159 11.10 0.12 -9.10
N PHE A 160 10.11 -0.77 -9.02
CA PHE A 160 9.42 -1.35 -10.16
C PHE A 160 7.92 -1.16 -10.06
N VAL A 161 7.23 -1.31 -11.18
CA VAL A 161 5.77 -1.44 -11.26
C VAL A 161 5.39 -2.73 -11.99
N CYS A 162 4.28 -3.34 -11.57
CA CYS A 162 3.66 -4.45 -12.28
C CYS A 162 2.14 -4.41 -12.06
N VAL A 163 1.40 -5.19 -12.84
CA VAL A 163 -0.06 -5.28 -12.74
C VAL A 163 -0.53 -6.73 -12.66
N SER A 164 -1.69 -6.93 -12.05
CA SER A 164 -2.44 -8.18 -12.06
C SER A 164 -3.81 -7.95 -12.68
N ASP A 165 -4.12 -8.70 -13.74
CA ASP A 165 -5.42 -8.70 -14.42
C ASP A 165 -6.43 -9.66 -13.76
N ASP A 166 -5.97 -10.53 -12.85
CA ASP A 166 -6.71 -11.67 -12.30
C ASP A 166 -6.82 -11.65 -10.76
N GLU A 167 -6.97 -10.45 -10.20
CA GLU A 167 -7.27 -10.21 -8.78
C GLU A 167 -6.12 -10.68 -7.85
N GLY A 168 -4.88 -10.43 -8.26
CA GLY A 168 -3.67 -10.64 -7.46
C GLY A 168 -3.09 -12.05 -7.54
N LYS A 169 -3.66 -12.94 -8.37
CA LYS A 169 -3.22 -14.33 -8.51
C LYS A 169 -1.93 -14.43 -9.32
N ASN A 170 -1.88 -13.75 -10.46
CA ASN A 170 -0.70 -13.66 -11.32
C ASN A 170 -0.36 -12.19 -11.58
N TRP A 171 0.91 -11.93 -11.86
CA TRP A 171 1.44 -10.58 -12.05
C TRP A 171 2.28 -10.51 -13.32
N SER A 172 2.21 -9.37 -14.01
CA SER A 172 3.09 -9.06 -15.14
C SER A 172 4.56 -9.04 -14.74
N SER A 173 5.44 -9.02 -15.73
CA SER A 173 6.86 -8.71 -15.50
C SER A 173 7.03 -7.40 -14.73
N GLN A 174 8.03 -7.37 -13.85
CA GLN A 174 8.39 -6.17 -13.08
C GLN A 174 9.06 -5.16 -14.01
N LYS A 175 8.37 -4.06 -14.31
CA LYS A 175 8.90 -2.97 -15.12
C LYS A 175 9.63 -1.97 -14.24
N LEU A 176 10.91 -1.77 -14.50
CA LEU A 176 11.75 -0.86 -13.73
C LEU A 176 11.35 0.60 -13.96
N MET A 177 11.23 1.40 -12.90
CA MET A 177 10.83 2.82 -12.98
C MET A 177 12.03 3.71 -13.29
N THR A 178 12.46 3.68 -14.55
CA THR A 178 13.56 4.46 -15.11
C THR A 178 13.18 5.00 -16.49
N ASP A 179 13.78 6.12 -16.88
CA ASP A 179 13.70 6.68 -18.23
C ASP A 179 14.91 6.33 -19.11
N GLY A 180 15.80 5.46 -18.62
CA GLY A 180 16.99 5.01 -19.33
C GLY A 180 18.18 5.96 -19.28
N VAL A 181 18.06 7.12 -18.63
CA VAL A 181 19.15 8.10 -18.56
C VAL A 181 19.95 7.91 -17.27
N THR A 182 21.27 7.74 -17.40
CA THR A 182 22.16 7.68 -16.24
C THR A 182 22.35 9.05 -15.62
N ARG A 183 21.93 9.23 -14.37
CA ARG A 183 22.11 10.48 -13.61
C ARG A 183 22.03 10.27 -12.11
N THR A 184 22.70 11.14 -11.36
CA THR A 184 22.53 11.22 -9.91
C THR A 184 21.29 12.05 -9.58
N LEU A 185 20.38 11.49 -8.80
CA LEU A 185 19.20 12.15 -8.27
C LEU A 185 19.26 12.16 -6.75
N ASN A 186 18.57 13.13 -6.15
CA ASN A 186 18.28 13.12 -4.72
C ASN A 186 16.85 12.63 -4.52
N GLY A 187 16.68 11.45 -3.92
CA GLY A 187 15.37 10.86 -3.59
C GLY A 187 14.80 11.35 -2.25
N GLY A 188 15.54 12.18 -1.50
CA GLY A 188 15.14 12.72 -0.21
C GLY A 188 15.14 11.70 0.92
N ALA A 189 14.87 12.17 2.13
CA ALA A 189 14.70 11.36 3.35
C ALA A 189 15.73 10.20 3.47
N HIS A 190 15.25 8.97 3.63
CA HIS A 190 16.08 7.77 3.75
C HIS A 190 16.66 7.24 2.41
N THR A 191 16.25 7.82 1.28
CA THR A 191 16.78 7.48 -0.04
C THR A 191 18.13 8.16 -0.29
N GLY A 192 18.24 9.45 0.06
CA GLY A 192 19.45 10.23 -0.19
C GLY A 192 19.78 10.36 -1.68
N ASN A 193 21.06 10.55 -2.00
CA ASN A 193 21.52 10.58 -3.38
C ASN A 193 21.64 9.15 -3.93
N PHE A 194 21.17 8.91 -5.14
CA PHE A 194 21.29 7.64 -5.84
C PHE A 194 21.53 7.87 -7.33
N THR A 195 22.15 6.90 -7.99
CA THR A 195 22.31 6.91 -9.45
C THR A 195 21.17 6.13 -10.08
N MET A 196 20.31 6.82 -10.83
CA MET A 196 19.36 6.18 -11.75
C MET A 196 20.09 5.86 -13.05
N GLY A 197 19.69 4.77 -13.72
CA GLY A 197 20.17 4.40 -15.05
C GLY A 197 19.24 3.38 -15.72
N PRO A 198 19.62 2.82 -16.88
CA PRO A 198 18.80 1.84 -17.63
C PRO A 198 18.38 0.61 -16.83
N ASP A 199 19.17 0.22 -15.84
CA ASP A 199 19.00 -1.01 -15.06
C ASP A 199 19.01 -0.77 -13.55
N GLN A 200 18.89 0.50 -13.12
CA GLN A 200 18.85 0.89 -11.71
C GLN A 200 17.83 2.02 -11.50
N ALA A 201 16.78 1.75 -10.72
CA ALA A 201 15.79 2.74 -10.31
C ALA A 201 15.99 3.18 -8.85
N GLU A 202 15.09 4.06 -8.39
CA GLU A 202 15.09 4.59 -7.02
C GLU A 202 15.08 3.44 -5.99
N PRO A 203 16.10 3.32 -5.11
CA PRO A 203 16.31 2.12 -4.30
C PRO A 203 15.43 2.07 -3.03
N LYS A 204 14.97 3.24 -2.58
CA LYS A 204 14.21 3.45 -1.35
C LYS A 204 13.24 4.60 -1.56
N GLY A 205 12.25 4.72 -0.69
CA GLY A 205 11.26 5.77 -0.78
C GLY A 205 9.95 5.34 -0.17
N TYR A 206 9.19 6.33 0.27
CA TYR A 206 7.81 6.13 0.69
C TYR A 206 6.92 6.63 -0.43
N PHE A 207 6.13 5.71 -1.00
CA PHE A 207 5.29 6.06 -2.13
C PHE A 207 3.87 6.43 -1.72
N ALA A 208 3.23 7.22 -2.57
CA ALA A 208 1.79 7.40 -2.67
C ALA A 208 1.44 7.57 -4.15
N ALA A 209 0.26 7.12 -4.58
CA ALA A 209 -0.16 7.27 -5.96
C ALA A 209 -1.65 7.56 -6.09
N THR A 210 -2.00 8.14 -7.23
CA THR A 210 -3.38 8.31 -7.70
C THR A 210 -3.43 8.15 -9.21
N GLN A 211 -4.61 7.86 -9.75
CA GLN A 211 -4.83 7.84 -11.20
C GLN A 211 -5.84 8.91 -11.57
N THR A 212 -5.49 9.74 -12.53
CA THR A 212 -6.35 10.80 -13.06
C THR A 212 -7.33 10.26 -14.11
N PRO A 213 -8.43 10.97 -14.41
CA PRO A 213 -9.45 10.48 -15.36
C PRO A 213 -8.96 10.24 -16.79
N ASP A 214 -7.81 10.81 -17.18
CA ASP A 214 -7.19 10.57 -18.49
C ASP A 214 -6.37 9.25 -18.53
N GLY A 215 -6.41 8.46 -17.46
CA GLY A 215 -5.67 7.21 -17.31
C GLY A 215 -4.23 7.37 -16.83
N THR A 216 -3.75 8.60 -16.65
CA THR A 216 -2.39 8.86 -16.13
C THR A 216 -2.29 8.52 -14.66
N ILE A 217 -1.33 7.67 -14.34
CA ILE A 217 -0.92 7.29 -12.99
C ILE A 217 0.16 8.27 -12.53
N HIS A 218 -0.08 8.91 -11.39
CA HIS A 218 0.85 9.80 -10.71
C HIS A 218 1.36 9.07 -9.47
N LEU A 219 2.66 8.82 -9.40
CA LEU A 219 3.32 8.25 -8.22
C LEU A 219 4.33 9.25 -7.69
N ILE A 220 4.22 9.60 -6.42
CA ILE A 220 5.21 10.42 -5.71
C ILE A 220 6.04 9.54 -4.79
N SER A 221 7.35 9.78 -4.76
CA SER A 221 8.27 9.26 -3.75
C SER A 221 8.51 10.29 -2.66
N SER A 222 9.49 10.03 -1.80
CA SER A 222 9.91 11.00 -0.79
C SER A 222 10.40 12.33 -1.37
N ARG A 223 10.73 12.38 -2.67
CA ARG A 223 11.12 13.63 -3.37
C ARG A 223 10.79 13.67 -4.86
N LEU A 224 10.65 12.52 -5.52
CA LEU A 224 10.48 12.45 -6.96
C LEU A 224 9.00 12.27 -7.35
N HIS A 225 8.64 12.70 -8.55
CA HIS A 225 7.31 12.50 -9.13
C HIS A 225 7.43 11.77 -10.46
N TYR A 226 6.68 10.68 -10.59
CA TYR A 226 6.60 9.83 -11.76
C TYR A 226 5.21 9.94 -12.39
N ARG A 227 5.16 9.93 -13.72
CA ARG A 227 3.95 9.87 -14.53
C ARG A 227 4.06 8.79 -15.58
N PHE A 228 3.08 7.91 -15.65
CA PHE A 228 3.00 6.79 -16.60
C PHE A 228 1.54 6.34 -16.73
N ASN A 229 1.26 5.32 -17.52
CA ASN A 229 -0.09 4.76 -17.67
C ASN A 229 -0.02 3.24 -17.86
N LEU A 230 -1.18 2.58 -17.89
CA LEU A 230 -1.25 1.12 -18.04
C LEU A 230 -0.58 0.62 -19.33
N ALA A 231 -0.72 1.36 -20.43
CA ALA A 231 -0.08 1.00 -21.70
C ALA A 231 1.45 0.95 -21.56
N TRP A 232 2.06 1.90 -20.86
CA TRP A 232 3.49 1.89 -20.57
C TRP A 232 3.89 0.72 -19.68
N ILE A 233 3.09 0.35 -18.67
CA ILE A 233 3.40 -0.80 -17.79
C ILE A 233 3.46 -2.11 -18.61
N ARG A 234 2.61 -2.23 -19.64
CA ARG A 234 2.46 -3.44 -20.46
C ARG A 234 3.45 -3.58 -21.62
N GLN A 235 4.27 -2.55 -21.89
CA GLN A 235 5.38 -2.63 -22.85
C GLN A 235 6.54 -3.42 -22.24
#